data_AF-A0A2V5LHL8-F1
#
_entry.id   AF-A0A2V5LHL8-F1
#
_cell.length_a   1.000
_cell.length_b   1.000
_cell.length_c   1.000
_cell.angle_alpha   90.00
_cell.angle_beta   90.00
_cell.angle_gamma   90.00
#
_symmetry.space_group_name_H-M   'P 1'
#
loop_
_entity.id
_entity.type
_entity.pdbx_description
1 polymer ?
#
loop_
_entity_poly.entity_id
_entity_poly.type
_entity_poly.pdbx_seq_one_letter_code
_entity_poly.pdbx_strand_id
1 'polypeptide(L)'
;MLALKRRARKINRELAQLYPYAHAELDFRNPFELLVATVLSAQTTDVRVNAVTPDLFARYPDPLALSEAATVELETLIKSTGFFRAKAANLLALATRIVDEYDGVVPGTLAALVTLPGVGRKTANVVLGNAFGVPGITIDTHFIRLARRFGWTSSEDPVRIEADVAALFERRDWTMVSHRVVFHGRRICHARKPACGACPIAHLCPAYGDGEVDPVKAAKLLKYEMAPGQEDLLARMLADVGRAAEYRQQSQRAARLDVERQGPAARGAATRRAADPGGAPGVAGAAGGTRR
;
A
#
# COMPACT_ATOMS: atom_id res chain seq x y z
N MET A 1 0.47 30.59 -0.14
CA MET A 1 -0.47 29.57 0.39
C MET A 1 -1.62 29.23 -0.59
N LEU A 2 -2.32 30.21 -1.19
CA LEU A 2 -3.45 29.95 -2.11
C LEU A 2 -3.09 29.17 -3.38
N ALA A 3 -1.96 29.50 -4.03
CA ALA A 3 -1.49 28.80 -5.22
C ALA A 3 -1.20 27.31 -4.95
N LEU A 4 -0.57 27.01 -3.82
CA LEU A 4 -0.32 25.63 -3.37
C LEU A 4 -1.63 24.86 -3.18
N LYS A 5 -2.58 25.43 -2.44
CA LYS A 5 -3.89 24.81 -2.20
C LYS A 5 -4.64 24.55 -3.49
N ARG A 6 -4.61 25.49 -4.45
CA ARG A 6 -5.22 25.31 -5.78
C ARG A 6 -4.57 24.17 -6.56
N ARG A 7 -3.23 24.11 -6.60
CA ARG A 7 -2.47 23.04 -7.28
C ARG A 7 -2.71 21.68 -6.63
N ALA A 8 -2.62 21.57 -5.31
CA ALA A 8 -2.86 20.33 -4.57
C ALA A 8 -4.26 19.76 -4.84
N ARG A 9 -5.29 20.62 -4.79
CA ARG A 9 -6.67 20.25 -5.12
C ARG A 9 -6.84 19.88 -6.60
N LYS A 10 -6.11 20.53 -7.52
CA LYS A 10 -6.13 20.16 -8.95
C LYS A 10 -5.48 18.80 -9.20
N ILE A 11 -4.33 18.53 -8.59
CA ILE A 11 -3.68 17.22 -8.61
C ILE A 11 -4.66 16.14 -8.12
N ASN A 12 -5.30 16.33 -6.96
CA ASN A 12 -6.25 15.35 -6.44
C ASN A 12 -7.46 15.10 -7.37
N ARG A 13 -7.95 16.13 -8.07
CA ARG A 13 -9.03 15.97 -9.06
C ARG A 13 -8.59 15.16 -10.27
N GLU A 14 -7.41 15.42 -10.82
CA GLU A 14 -6.89 14.65 -11.96
C GLU A 14 -6.54 13.21 -11.56
N LEU A 15 -6.02 13.01 -10.34
CA LEU A 15 -5.85 11.67 -9.78
C LEU A 15 -7.20 10.95 -9.56
N ALA A 16 -8.27 11.68 -9.23
CA ALA A 16 -9.61 11.09 -9.11
C ALA A 16 -10.15 10.60 -10.46
N GLN A 17 -9.85 11.34 -11.54
CA GLN A 17 -10.21 10.93 -12.91
C GLN A 17 -9.35 9.77 -13.39
N LEU A 18 -8.06 9.76 -13.02
CA LEU A 18 -7.12 8.71 -13.39
C LEU A 18 -7.38 7.39 -12.63
N TYR A 19 -7.79 7.49 -11.37
CA TYR A 19 -8.07 6.35 -10.49
C TYR A 19 -9.48 6.45 -9.90
N PRO A 20 -10.55 6.38 -10.72
CA PRO A 20 -11.91 6.44 -10.21
C PRO A 20 -12.23 5.25 -9.29
N TYR A 21 -11.46 4.16 -9.43
CA TYR A 21 -11.53 2.94 -8.65
C TYR A 21 -10.52 2.85 -7.49
N ALA A 22 -9.89 3.95 -7.07
CA ALA A 22 -8.96 3.91 -5.94
C ALA A 22 -9.65 3.44 -4.64
N HIS A 23 -9.08 2.44 -3.97
CA HIS A 23 -9.58 1.84 -2.73
C HIS A 23 -8.42 1.24 -1.93
N ALA A 24 -8.66 0.75 -0.71
CA ALA A 24 -7.65 -0.03 0.00
C ALA A 24 -7.33 -1.32 -0.77
N GLU A 25 -6.07 -1.58 -1.13
CA GLU A 25 -5.71 -2.75 -1.95
C GLU A 25 -5.65 -4.07 -1.15
N LEU A 26 -5.88 -4.02 0.16
CA LEU A 26 -6.09 -5.20 1.00
C LEU A 26 -7.52 -5.70 0.84
N ASP A 27 -7.69 -7.02 0.72
CA ASP A 27 -9.02 -7.63 0.55
C ASP A 27 -9.66 -7.90 1.91
N PHE A 28 -10.88 -7.38 2.13
CA PHE A 28 -11.62 -7.53 3.38
C PHE A 28 -13.13 -7.42 3.15
N ARG A 29 -13.93 -8.00 4.05
CA ARG A 29 -15.40 -7.96 4.04
C ARG A 29 -15.99 -7.19 5.22
N ASN A 30 -15.21 -6.99 6.29
CA ASN A 30 -15.65 -6.35 7.53
C ASN A 30 -14.46 -5.66 8.25
N PRO A 31 -14.70 -4.85 9.29
CA PRO A 31 -13.64 -4.15 10.01
C PRO A 31 -12.56 -5.06 10.63
N PHE A 32 -12.94 -6.25 11.10
CA PHE A 32 -12.00 -7.21 11.70
C PHE A 32 -11.01 -7.75 10.68
N GLU A 33 -11.50 -8.18 9.51
CA GLU A 33 -10.65 -8.63 8.42
C GLU A 33 -9.68 -7.53 7.97
N LEU A 34 -10.14 -6.29 7.84
CA LEU A 34 -9.26 -5.18 7.48
C LEU A 34 -8.19 -4.93 8.56
N LEU A 35 -8.57 -5.00 9.84
CA LEU A 35 -7.64 -4.83 10.95
C LEU A 35 -6.55 -5.91 10.93
N VAL A 36 -6.93 -7.18 10.80
CA VAL A 36 -5.99 -8.30 10.71
C VAL A 36 -5.10 -8.17 9.47
N ALA A 37 -5.68 -7.90 8.29
CA ALA A 37 -4.93 -7.73 7.05
C ALA A 37 -3.94 -6.56 7.13
N THR A 38 -4.30 -5.45 7.77
CA THR A 38 -3.42 -4.29 7.92
C THR A 38 -2.26 -4.57 8.88
N VAL A 39 -2.49 -5.29 9.99
CA VAL A 39 -1.40 -5.76 10.88
C VAL A 39 -0.46 -6.71 10.12
N LEU A 40 -1.01 -7.64 9.33
CA LEU A 40 -0.23 -8.53 8.49
C LEU A 40 0.59 -7.80 7.43
N SER A 41 0.09 -6.68 6.88
CA SER A 41 0.75 -5.89 5.83
C SER A 41 2.04 -5.20 6.27
N ALA A 42 2.31 -5.14 7.59
CA ALA A 42 3.58 -4.61 8.09
C ALA A 42 4.77 -5.36 7.47
N GLN A 43 5.61 -4.61 6.74
CA GLN A 43 6.81 -5.12 6.04
C GLN A 43 6.53 -6.30 5.10
N THR A 44 5.38 -6.30 4.45
CA THR A 44 5.06 -7.26 3.38
C THR A 44 4.22 -6.57 2.30
N THR A 45 3.90 -7.27 1.22
CA THR A 45 3.10 -6.73 0.13
C THR A 45 1.62 -7.07 0.31
N ASP A 46 0.72 -6.18 -0.11
CA ASP A 46 -0.72 -6.44 -0.08
C ASP A 46 -1.07 -7.69 -0.90
N VAL A 47 -0.35 -7.93 -2.01
CA VAL A 47 -0.45 -9.16 -2.78
C VAL A 47 -0.17 -10.38 -1.88
N ARG A 48 0.92 -10.37 -1.10
CA ARG A 48 1.22 -11.49 -0.20
C ARG A 48 0.15 -11.66 0.88
N VAL A 49 -0.33 -10.58 1.47
CA VAL A 49 -1.41 -10.64 2.49
C VAL A 49 -2.67 -11.24 1.89
N ASN A 50 -3.13 -10.74 0.75
CA ASN A 50 -4.31 -11.23 0.03
C ASN A 50 -4.18 -12.68 -0.48
N ALA A 51 -2.97 -13.25 -0.46
CA ALA A 51 -2.77 -14.67 -0.72
C ALA A 51 -3.10 -15.56 0.48
N VAL A 52 -2.90 -15.03 1.69
CA VAL A 52 -3.00 -15.77 2.94
C VAL A 52 -4.36 -15.54 3.61
N THR A 53 -4.91 -14.35 3.48
CA THR A 53 -6.15 -13.97 4.17
C THR A 53 -7.38 -14.81 3.83
N PRO A 54 -7.58 -15.37 2.61
CA PRO A 54 -8.73 -16.24 2.36
C PRO A 54 -8.77 -17.47 3.27
N ASP A 55 -7.66 -18.18 3.41
CA ASP A 55 -7.56 -19.38 4.26
C ASP A 55 -7.59 -18.99 5.75
N LEU A 56 -6.92 -17.88 6.10
CA LEU A 56 -6.93 -17.35 7.45
C LEU A 56 -8.35 -17.00 7.92
N PHE A 57 -9.14 -16.28 7.12
CA PHE A 57 -10.49 -15.86 7.48
C PHE A 57 -11.54 -16.96 7.30
N ALA A 58 -11.25 -18.00 6.51
CA ALA A 58 -12.06 -19.21 6.53
C ALA A 58 -11.89 -19.98 7.84
N ARG A 59 -10.66 -20.01 8.39
CA ARG A 59 -10.35 -20.71 9.64
C ARG A 59 -10.71 -19.89 10.89
N TYR A 60 -10.50 -18.57 10.85
CA TYR A 60 -10.73 -17.64 11.96
C TYR A 60 -11.58 -16.45 11.46
N PRO A 61 -12.91 -16.61 11.36
CA PRO A 61 -13.79 -15.62 10.74
C PRO A 61 -14.04 -14.37 11.60
N ASP A 62 -13.81 -14.44 12.90
CA ASP A 62 -14.11 -13.38 13.88
C ASP A 62 -13.04 -13.29 14.99
N PRO A 63 -13.09 -12.24 15.84
CA PRO A 63 -12.12 -12.08 16.93
C PRO A 63 -12.10 -13.25 17.92
N LEU A 64 -13.24 -13.87 18.21
CA LEU A 64 -13.29 -14.98 19.16
C LEU A 64 -12.52 -16.18 18.62
N ALA A 65 -12.82 -16.60 17.39
CA ALA A 65 -12.14 -17.71 16.74
C ALA A 65 -10.63 -17.47 16.60
N LEU A 66 -10.20 -16.23 16.32
CA LEU A 66 -8.78 -15.91 16.26
C LEU A 66 -8.13 -15.88 17.65
N SER A 67 -8.83 -15.44 18.69
CA SER A 67 -8.31 -15.40 20.06
C SER A 67 -8.03 -16.80 20.64
N GLU A 68 -8.80 -17.80 20.19
CA GLU A 68 -8.66 -19.21 20.59
C GLU A 68 -7.72 -20.01 19.66
N ALA A 69 -7.12 -19.35 18.66
CA ALA A 69 -6.29 -20.02 17.67
C ALA A 69 -5.02 -20.62 18.30
N ALA A 70 -4.71 -21.87 17.96
CA ALA A 70 -3.44 -22.47 18.30
C ALA A 70 -2.28 -21.72 17.62
N THR A 71 -1.33 -21.20 18.41
CA THR A 71 -0.22 -20.37 17.91
C THR A 71 0.53 -21.01 16.74
N VAL A 72 0.80 -22.32 16.81
CA VAL A 72 1.54 -23.05 15.77
C VAL A 72 0.76 -23.13 14.45
N GLU A 73 -0.56 -23.29 14.51
CA GLU A 73 -1.42 -23.30 13.32
C GLU A 73 -1.43 -21.91 12.67
N LEU A 74 -1.65 -20.86 13.47
CA LEU A 74 -1.65 -19.48 13.00
C LEU A 74 -0.31 -19.08 12.39
N GLU A 75 0.80 -19.40 13.06
CA GLU A 75 2.16 -19.15 12.55
C GLU A 75 2.39 -19.84 11.21
N THR A 76 1.91 -21.08 11.05
CA THR A 76 2.04 -21.83 9.81
C THR A 76 1.27 -21.17 8.67
N LEU A 77 0.03 -20.76 8.92
CA LEU A 77 -0.83 -20.08 7.94
C LEU A 77 -0.20 -18.76 7.46
N ILE A 78 0.33 -17.95 8.39
CA ILE A 78 0.84 -16.60 8.07
C ILE A 78 2.35 -16.57 7.81
N LYS A 79 3.03 -17.72 7.81
CA LYS A 79 4.50 -17.85 7.66
C LYS A 79 5.05 -17.04 6.48
N SER A 80 4.31 -17.06 5.38
CA SER A 80 4.74 -16.42 4.13
C SER A 80 4.67 -14.89 4.14
N THR A 81 4.09 -14.28 5.18
CA THR A 81 4.00 -12.82 5.35
C THR A 81 5.25 -12.20 5.97
N GLY A 82 6.23 -13.00 6.41
CA GLY A 82 7.45 -12.52 7.09
C GLY A 82 7.18 -11.99 8.51
N PHE A 83 8.18 -12.05 9.39
CA PHE A 83 8.05 -11.73 10.82
C PHE A 83 6.85 -12.42 11.49
N PHE A 84 6.50 -13.62 11.01
CA PHE A 84 5.23 -14.28 11.29
C PHE A 84 5.01 -14.60 12.76
N ARG A 85 6.07 -14.87 13.54
CA ARG A 85 5.97 -15.12 14.99
C ARG A 85 5.48 -13.89 15.75
N ALA A 86 6.11 -12.73 15.49
CA ALA A 86 5.70 -11.47 16.08
C ALA A 86 4.30 -11.05 15.62
N LYS A 87 3.98 -11.29 14.34
CA LYS A 87 2.63 -11.06 13.82
C LYS A 87 1.59 -11.97 14.47
N ALA A 88 1.86 -13.27 14.62
CA ALA A 88 0.96 -14.21 15.28
C ALA A 88 0.71 -13.80 16.73
N ALA A 89 1.76 -13.48 17.49
CA ALA A 89 1.64 -12.99 18.86
C ALA A 89 0.77 -11.72 18.94
N ASN A 90 0.99 -10.75 18.04
CA ASN A 90 0.16 -9.53 17.98
C ASN A 90 -1.29 -9.84 17.61
N LEU A 91 -1.54 -10.73 16.65
CA LEU A 91 -2.89 -11.09 16.20
C LEU A 91 -3.69 -11.80 17.30
N LEU A 92 -3.08 -12.74 18.01
CA LEU A 92 -3.70 -13.41 19.16
C LEU A 92 -4.04 -12.38 20.24
N ALA A 93 -3.06 -11.58 20.68
CA ALA A 93 -3.26 -10.58 21.73
C ALA A 93 -4.28 -9.49 21.32
N LEU A 94 -4.29 -9.08 20.05
CA LEU A 94 -5.28 -8.15 19.50
C LEU A 94 -6.68 -8.76 19.53
N ALA A 95 -6.82 -10.02 19.10
CA ALA A 95 -8.10 -10.71 19.08
C ALA A 95 -8.66 -10.88 20.50
N THR A 96 -7.83 -11.33 21.44
CA THR A 96 -8.18 -11.43 22.87
C THR A 96 -8.62 -10.07 23.42
N ARG A 97 -7.87 -8.99 23.18
CA ARG A 97 -8.27 -7.65 23.64
C ARG A 97 -9.61 -7.18 23.06
N ILE A 98 -9.89 -7.49 21.80
CA ILE A 98 -11.19 -7.15 21.19
C ILE A 98 -12.34 -7.91 21.87
N VAL A 99 -12.14 -9.19 22.19
CA VAL A 99 -13.14 -9.99 22.91
C VAL A 99 -13.34 -9.45 24.33
N ASP A 100 -12.26 -9.27 25.09
CA ASP A 100 -12.32 -8.95 26.52
C ASP A 100 -12.75 -7.51 26.81
N GLU A 101 -12.29 -6.53 26.01
CA GLU A 101 -12.47 -5.09 26.30
C GLU A 101 -13.51 -4.43 25.39
N TYR A 102 -13.91 -5.06 24.28
CA TYR A 102 -14.78 -4.47 23.25
C TYR A 102 -15.89 -5.41 22.76
N ASP A 103 -16.26 -6.42 23.56
CA ASP A 103 -17.37 -7.35 23.29
C ASP A 103 -17.30 -8.03 21.91
N GLY A 104 -16.08 -8.32 21.43
CA GLY A 104 -15.87 -8.95 20.12
C GLY A 104 -16.04 -8.00 18.93
N VAL A 105 -16.18 -6.68 19.15
CA VAL A 105 -16.39 -5.67 18.10
C VAL A 105 -15.15 -4.79 17.95
N VAL A 106 -14.67 -4.61 16.72
CA VAL A 106 -13.55 -3.70 16.45
C VAL A 106 -13.95 -2.26 16.82
N PRO A 107 -13.18 -1.56 17.66
CA PRO A 107 -13.55 -0.22 18.09
C PRO A 107 -13.44 0.80 16.95
N GLY A 108 -14.45 1.68 16.83
CA GLY A 108 -14.55 2.71 15.78
C GLY A 108 -13.85 4.04 16.08
N THR A 109 -12.87 4.08 17.00
CA THR A 109 -12.17 5.32 17.37
C THR A 109 -10.65 5.17 17.30
N LEU A 110 -9.94 6.26 16.97
CA LEU A 110 -8.49 6.25 16.91
C LEU A 110 -7.86 5.91 18.28
N ALA A 111 -8.38 6.50 19.36
CA ALA A 111 -7.85 6.33 20.70
C ALA A 111 -7.91 4.86 21.16
N ALA A 112 -9.01 4.16 20.86
CA ALA A 112 -9.15 2.75 21.17
C ALA A 112 -8.28 1.86 20.25
N LEU A 113 -8.32 2.10 18.94
CA LEU A 113 -7.57 1.27 17.97
C LEU A 113 -6.06 1.27 18.25
N VAL A 114 -5.46 2.41 18.60
CA VAL A 114 -4.01 2.47 18.86
C VAL A 114 -3.59 1.78 20.16
N THR A 115 -4.54 1.38 21.01
CA THR A 115 -4.23 0.51 22.16
C THR A 115 -4.02 -0.93 21.74
N LEU A 116 -4.52 -1.36 20.57
CA LEU A 116 -4.47 -2.76 20.16
C LEU A 116 -3.02 -3.15 19.74
N PRO A 117 -2.54 -4.35 20.13
CA PRO A 117 -1.21 -4.83 19.74
C PRO A 117 -0.99 -4.82 18.22
N GLY A 118 0.14 -4.27 17.78
CA GLY A 118 0.47 -4.15 16.36
C GLY A 118 -0.26 -3.03 15.60
N VAL A 119 -1.08 -2.21 16.28
CA VAL A 119 -1.85 -1.12 15.66
C VAL A 119 -1.24 0.24 16.00
N GLY A 120 -0.52 0.82 15.04
CA GLY A 120 -0.10 2.22 15.10
C GLY A 120 -1.14 3.17 14.51
N ARG A 121 -0.92 4.48 14.64
CA ARG A 121 -1.79 5.54 14.09
C ARG A 121 -2.13 5.36 12.61
N LYS A 122 -1.14 4.97 11.78
CA LYS A 122 -1.36 4.70 10.34
C LYS A 122 -2.33 3.55 10.12
N THR A 123 -2.14 2.44 10.84
CA THR A 123 -3.04 1.26 10.78
C THR A 123 -4.46 1.65 11.21
N ALA A 124 -4.59 2.37 12.33
CA ALA A 124 -5.89 2.84 12.80
C ALA A 124 -6.60 3.74 11.78
N ASN A 125 -5.90 4.70 11.16
CA ASN A 125 -6.49 5.55 10.12
C ASN A 125 -6.93 4.76 8.87
N VAL A 126 -6.19 3.69 8.49
CA VAL A 126 -6.62 2.80 7.40
C VAL A 126 -7.95 2.13 7.76
N VAL A 127 -8.07 1.57 8.96
CA VAL A 127 -9.28 0.88 9.41
C VAL A 127 -10.46 1.85 9.52
N LEU A 128 -10.27 2.99 10.19
CA LEU A 128 -11.28 4.03 10.35
C LEU A 128 -11.81 4.55 9.01
N GLY A 129 -10.90 4.88 8.09
CA GLY A 129 -11.25 5.45 6.79
C GLY A 129 -12.00 4.49 5.88
N ASN A 130 -11.68 3.20 5.93
CA ASN A 130 -12.17 2.22 4.95
C ASN A 130 -13.31 1.34 5.48
N ALA A 131 -13.34 1.07 6.79
CA ALA A 131 -14.36 0.20 7.38
C ALA A 131 -15.43 0.96 8.18
N PHE A 132 -15.11 2.14 8.70
CA PHE A 132 -16.03 2.96 9.51
C PHE A 132 -16.46 4.28 8.84
N GLY A 133 -15.89 4.62 7.67
CA GLY A 133 -16.17 5.87 6.98
C GLY A 133 -15.68 7.12 7.73
N VAL A 134 -14.80 6.96 8.72
CA VAL A 134 -14.24 8.06 9.52
C VAL A 134 -13.00 8.60 8.79
N PRO A 135 -13.03 9.83 8.25
CA PRO A 135 -11.94 10.30 7.38
C PRO A 135 -10.61 10.44 8.10
N GLY A 136 -9.55 9.92 7.50
CA GLY A 136 -8.18 9.98 8.02
C GLY A 136 -7.15 10.03 6.89
N ILE A 137 -6.03 10.72 7.13
CA ILE A 137 -4.89 10.71 6.20
C ILE A 137 -3.93 9.60 6.64
N THR A 138 -3.56 8.71 5.71
CA THR A 138 -2.66 7.59 6.00
C THR A 138 -1.29 7.88 5.40
N ILE A 139 -0.34 8.30 6.24
CA ILE A 139 1.01 8.62 5.81
C ILE A 139 1.86 7.34 5.76
N ASP A 140 2.07 6.82 4.56
CA ASP A 140 2.99 5.72 4.27
C ASP A 140 4.20 6.19 3.45
N THR A 141 5.09 5.26 3.07
CA THR A 141 6.30 5.58 2.30
C THR A 141 6.00 6.13 0.90
N HIS A 142 4.85 5.79 0.29
CA HIS A 142 4.42 6.38 -0.97
C HIS A 142 3.96 7.82 -0.74
N PHE A 143 3.13 8.04 0.28
CA PHE A 143 2.59 9.35 0.62
C PHE A 143 3.70 10.32 1.01
N ILE A 144 4.64 9.92 1.87
CA ILE A 144 5.79 10.75 2.27
C ILE A 144 6.56 11.23 1.03
N ARG A 145 6.88 10.32 0.12
CA ARG A 145 7.60 10.65 -1.12
C ARG A 145 6.80 11.59 -2.02
N LEU A 146 5.52 11.27 -2.27
CA LEU A 146 4.72 12.00 -3.23
C LEU A 146 4.26 13.36 -2.71
N ALA A 147 3.96 13.49 -1.42
CA ALA A 147 3.66 14.79 -0.81
C ALA A 147 4.80 15.78 -1.03
N ARG A 148 6.05 15.32 -0.94
CA ARG A 148 7.24 16.13 -1.26
C ARG A 148 7.38 16.41 -2.75
N ARG A 149 7.25 15.40 -3.62
CA ARG A 149 7.32 15.59 -5.09
C ARG A 149 6.23 16.52 -5.63
N PHE A 150 5.03 16.49 -5.06
CA PHE A 150 3.94 17.41 -5.38
C PHE A 150 4.12 18.81 -4.78
N GLY A 151 5.13 18.98 -3.93
CA GLY A 151 5.41 20.22 -3.20
C GLY A 151 4.32 20.59 -2.20
N TRP A 152 3.64 19.60 -1.60
CA TRP A 152 2.64 19.81 -0.54
C TRP A 152 3.29 20.10 0.81
N THR A 153 4.49 19.59 1.02
CA THR A 153 5.30 19.77 2.22
C THR A 153 6.78 19.56 1.88
N SER A 154 7.67 20.11 2.69
CA SER A 154 9.11 19.82 2.68
C SER A 154 9.52 18.83 3.77
N SER A 155 8.61 18.47 4.68
CA SER A 155 8.89 17.57 5.80
C SER A 155 8.99 16.11 5.36
N GLU A 156 9.79 15.33 6.08
CA GLU A 156 9.80 13.87 6.04
C GLU A 156 9.10 13.24 7.25
N ASP A 157 8.81 14.04 8.29
CA ASP A 157 8.12 13.59 9.50
C ASP A 157 6.62 13.31 9.22
N PRO A 158 6.11 12.09 9.49
CA PRO A 158 4.73 11.73 9.19
C PRO A 158 3.67 12.59 9.85
N VAL A 159 3.89 13.02 11.11
CA VAL A 159 2.93 13.83 11.86
C VAL A 159 2.82 15.22 11.24
N ARG A 160 3.95 15.81 10.86
CA ARG A 160 3.99 17.10 10.18
C ARG A 160 3.37 17.02 8.79
N ILE A 161 3.65 15.96 8.02
CA ILE A 161 3.05 15.75 6.69
C ILE A 161 1.52 15.64 6.80
N GLU A 162 1.02 14.87 7.78
CA GLU A 162 -0.42 14.76 8.04
C GLU A 162 -1.05 16.14 8.25
N ALA A 163 -0.47 16.97 9.11
CA ALA A 163 -0.96 18.32 9.40
C ALA A 163 -0.90 19.27 8.18
N ASP A 164 0.23 19.28 7.45
CA ASP A 164 0.39 20.14 6.27
C ASP A 164 -0.64 19.78 5.19
N VAL A 165 -0.87 18.48 4.96
CA VAL A 165 -1.82 17.98 3.95
C VAL A 165 -3.26 18.22 4.39
N ALA A 166 -3.58 18.03 5.68
CA ALA A 166 -4.89 18.31 6.25
C ALA A 166 -5.32 19.77 6.00
N ALA A 167 -4.39 20.73 5.98
CA ALA A 167 -4.69 22.13 5.68
C ALA A 167 -5.04 22.39 4.19
N LEU A 168 -4.64 21.49 3.28
CA LEU A 168 -4.85 21.62 1.84
C LEU A 168 -6.21 21.08 1.38
N PHE A 169 -6.71 20.03 2.04
CA PHE A 169 -7.90 19.27 1.63
C PHE A 169 -9.02 19.33 2.66
N GLU A 170 -10.27 19.18 2.21
CA GLU A 170 -11.40 19.07 3.14
C GLU A 170 -11.38 17.73 3.84
N ARG A 171 -11.84 17.68 5.10
CA ARG A 171 -11.80 16.46 5.92
C ARG A 171 -12.46 15.27 5.25
N ARG A 172 -13.59 15.47 4.55
CA ARG A 172 -14.30 14.43 3.80
C ARG A 172 -13.46 13.76 2.71
N ASP A 173 -12.42 14.43 2.20
CA ASP A 173 -11.60 13.93 1.10
C ASP A 173 -10.37 13.13 1.58
N TRP A 174 -10.03 13.19 2.87
CA TRP A 174 -8.74 12.71 3.39
C TRP A 174 -8.41 11.26 3.06
N THR A 175 -9.38 10.36 3.22
CA THR A 175 -9.21 8.93 2.89
C THR A 175 -8.92 8.75 1.39
N MET A 176 -9.69 9.41 0.52
CA MET A 176 -9.53 9.27 -0.93
C MET A 176 -8.28 9.97 -1.46
N VAL A 177 -7.84 11.08 -0.85
CA VAL A 177 -6.53 11.68 -1.13
C VAL A 177 -5.43 10.66 -0.85
N SER A 178 -5.50 9.96 0.30
CA SER A 178 -4.54 8.91 0.66
C SER A 178 -4.50 7.79 -0.37
N HIS A 179 -5.65 7.23 -0.75
CA HIS A 179 -5.72 6.18 -1.76
C HIS A 179 -5.15 6.60 -3.10
N ARG A 180 -5.54 7.77 -3.61
CA ARG A 180 -5.09 8.28 -4.91
C ARG A 180 -3.58 8.53 -4.95
N VAL A 181 -3.01 9.07 -3.86
CA VAL A 181 -1.56 9.27 -3.74
C VAL A 181 -0.84 7.94 -3.72
N VAL A 182 -1.30 6.97 -2.92
CA VAL A 182 -0.70 5.63 -2.85
C VAL A 182 -0.79 4.93 -4.21
N PHE A 183 -1.94 4.99 -4.88
CA PHE A 183 -2.15 4.44 -6.23
C PHE A 183 -1.14 5.02 -7.21
N HIS A 184 -1.02 6.35 -7.26
CA HIS A 184 -0.07 7.01 -8.14
C HIS A 184 1.37 6.61 -7.85
N GLY A 185 1.74 6.53 -6.56
CA GLY A 185 3.07 6.16 -6.13
C GLY A 185 3.43 4.69 -6.41
N ARG A 186 2.44 3.82 -6.57
CA ARG A 186 2.62 2.39 -6.91
C ARG A 186 2.63 2.13 -8.42
N ARG A 187 1.88 2.93 -9.18
CA ARG A 187 1.65 2.70 -10.62
C ARG A 187 2.58 3.50 -11.52
N ILE A 188 2.93 4.73 -11.14
CA ILE A 188 3.62 5.71 -12.00
C ILE A 188 4.84 6.31 -11.30
N CYS A 189 4.66 6.88 -10.11
CA CYS A 189 5.67 7.70 -9.43
C CYS A 189 6.55 6.85 -8.50
N HIS A 190 7.29 5.90 -9.09
CA HIS A 190 8.16 4.95 -8.38
C HIS A 190 9.26 5.65 -7.57
N ALA A 191 9.76 4.98 -6.53
CA ALA A 191 10.77 5.54 -5.64
C ALA A 191 12.07 5.89 -6.38
N ARG A 192 12.65 4.91 -7.10
CA ARG A 192 13.95 5.05 -7.77
C ARG A 192 13.87 5.77 -9.12
N LYS A 193 12.98 5.31 -10.02
CA LYS A 193 12.85 5.84 -11.38
C LYS A 193 11.37 6.07 -11.72
N PRO A 194 10.79 7.23 -11.39
CA PRO A 194 9.39 7.54 -11.72
C PRO A 194 9.20 7.67 -13.24
N ALA A 195 8.00 7.32 -13.72
CA ALA A 195 7.62 7.38 -15.13
C ALA A 195 7.13 8.78 -15.54
N CYS A 196 7.97 9.81 -15.39
CA CYS A 196 7.59 11.21 -15.58
C CYS A 196 6.99 11.49 -16.98
N GLY A 197 7.58 10.93 -18.04
CA GLY A 197 7.13 11.08 -19.43
C GLY A 197 5.77 10.46 -19.74
N ALA A 198 5.29 9.55 -18.88
CA ALA A 198 3.99 8.90 -18.99
C ALA A 198 3.02 9.33 -17.86
N CYS A 199 3.38 10.34 -17.07
CA CYS A 199 2.59 10.78 -15.93
C CYS A 199 1.52 11.80 -16.36
N PRO A 200 0.21 11.51 -16.22
CA PRO A 200 -0.85 12.42 -16.69
C PRO A 200 -0.87 13.77 -15.97
N ILE A 201 -0.39 13.80 -14.72
CA ILE A 201 -0.33 15.02 -13.89
C ILE A 201 1.03 15.73 -13.93
N ALA A 202 1.91 15.35 -14.88
CA ALA A 202 3.27 15.91 -15.00
C ALA A 202 3.28 17.44 -15.08
N HIS A 203 2.32 18.02 -15.79
CA HIS A 203 2.19 19.46 -15.98
C HIS A 203 1.87 20.24 -14.69
N LEU A 204 1.47 19.56 -13.61
CA LEU A 204 1.24 20.13 -12.28
C LEU A 204 2.37 19.81 -11.29
N CYS A 205 3.32 18.94 -11.66
CA CYS A 205 4.27 18.36 -10.72
C CYS A 205 5.54 19.21 -10.61
N PRO A 206 5.85 19.78 -9.43
CA PRO A 206 7.11 20.51 -9.22
C PRO A 206 8.38 19.66 -9.40
N ALA A 207 8.26 18.34 -9.20
CA ALA A 207 9.36 17.38 -9.33
C ALA A 207 9.38 16.64 -10.68
N TYR A 208 8.71 17.18 -11.72
CA TYR A 208 8.85 16.62 -13.06
C TYR A 208 10.32 16.70 -13.51
N GLY A 209 10.85 15.60 -14.05
CA GLY A 209 12.27 15.47 -14.41
C GLY A 209 13.08 14.56 -13.48
N ASP A 210 12.56 14.21 -12.30
CA ASP A 210 13.20 13.27 -11.35
C ASP A 210 13.38 11.84 -11.89
N GLY A 211 12.78 11.50 -13.03
CA GLY A 211 12.77 10.15 -13.59
C GLY A 211 12.81 10.12 -15.11
N GLU A 212 12.26 9.06 -15.70
CA GLU A 212 12.25 8.90 -17.16
C GLU A 212 11.28 9.88 -17.79
N VAL A 213 11.79 10.79 -18.64
CA VAL A 213 10.98 11.83 -19.31
C VAL A 213 10.58 11.46 -20.73
N ASP A 214 11.27 10.50 -21.36
CA ASP A 214 10.89 9.98 -22.67
C ASP A 214 9.56 9.21 -22.55
N PRO A 215 8.49 9.61 -23.26
CA PRO A 215 7.17 9.00 -23.09
C PRO A 215 7.14 7.50 -23.38
N VAL A 216 7.88 7.05 -24.39
CA VAL A 216 7.91 5.64 -24.82
C VAL A 216 8.65 4.78 -23.79
N LYS A 217 9.78 5.27 -23.26
CA LYS A 217 10.53 4.57 -22.21
C LYS A 217 9.79 4.62 -20.87
N ALA A 218 9.16 5.75 -20.54
CA ALA A 218 8.39 5.91 -19.31
C ALA A 218 7.16 4.99 -19.28
N ALA A 219 6.46 4.81 -20.39
CA ALA A 219 5.32 3.89 -20.48
C ALA A 219 5.68 2.44 -20.09
N LYS A 220 6.91 2.00 -20.40
CA LYS A 220 7.42 0.67 -20.02
C LYS A 220 7.62 0.48 -18.52
N LEU A 221 7.64 1.59 -17.74
CA LEU A 221 7.82 1.56 -16.30
C LEU A 221 6.50 1.47 -15.53
N LEU A 222 5.36 1.65 -16.20
CA LEU A 222 4.04 1.57 -15.56
C LEU A 222 3.82 0.17 -14.94
N LYS A 223 3.04 0.12 -13.86
CA LYS A 223 2.83 -1.11 -13.05
C LYS A 223 1.35 -1.40 -12.85
N TYR A 224 1.08 -2.63 -12.40
CA TYR A 224 -0.26 -3.15 -12.14
C TYR A 224 -1.11 -3.08 -13.40
N GLU A 225 -2.37 -2.62 -13.30
CA GLU A 225 -3.26 -2.50 -14.44
C GLU A 225 -2.80 -1.45 -15.48
N MET A 226 -1.84 -0.59 -15.13
CA MET A 226 -1.26 0.38 -16.06
C MET A 226 -0.05 -0.17 -16.82
N ALA A 227 0.43 -1.37 -16.48
CA ALA A 227 1.58 -1.96 -17.15
C ALA A 227 1.26 -2.28 -18.63
N PRO A 228 2.24 -2.20 -19.54
CA PRO A 228 2.04 -2.64 -20.92
C PRO A 228 1.56 -4.10 -20.99
N GLY A 229 0.53 -4.38 -21.78
CA GLY A 229 -0.10 -5.69 -21.86
C GLY A 229 -1.16 -5.96 -20.79
N GLN A 230 -1.61 -4.94 -20.05
CA GLN A 230 -2.72 -5.01 -19.09
C GLN A 230 -3.90 -4.10 -19.49
N GLU A 231 -3.96 -3.68 -20.74
CA GLU A 231 -4.97 -2.75 -21.27
C GLU A 231 -6.40 -3.28 -21.04
N ASP A 232 -6.61 -4.59 -21.24
CA ASP A 232 -7.91 -5.23 -20.98
C ASP A 232 -8.32 -5.20 -19.51
N LEU A 233 -7.35 -5.37 -18.59
CA LEU A 233 -7.61 -5.29 -17.15
C LEU A 233 -8.03 -3.86 -16.77
N LEU A 234 -7.28 -2.85 -17.25
CA LEU A 234 -7.62 -1.45 -17.01
C LEU A 234 -8.99 -1.10 -17.59
N ALA A 235 -9.28 -1.53 -18.82
CA ALA A 235 -10.57 -1.30 -19.46
C ALA A 235 -11.72 -1.89 -18.64
N ARG A 236 -11.58 -3.12 -18.13
CA ARG A 236 -12.58 -3.74 -17.24
C ARG A 236 -12.77 -2.97 -15.93
N MET A 237 -11.67 -2.54 -15.30
CA MET A 237 -11.73 -1.77 -14.05
C MET A 237 -12.37 -0.39 -14.23
N LEU A 238 -12.21 0.23 -15.39
CA LEU A 238 -12.86 1.50 -15.72
C LEU A 238 -14.34 1.34 -16.11
N ALA A 239 -14.69 0.24 -16.79
CA ALA A 239 -16.06 -0.05 -17.18
C ALA A 239 -16.97 -0.37 -15.98
N ASP A 240 -16.42 -0.96 -14.92
CA ASP A 240 -17.13 -1.25 -13.69
C ASP A 240 -16.23 -1.00 -12.47
N VAL A 241 -16.26 0.25 -12.03
CA VAL A 241 -15.51 0.76 -10.88
C VAL A 241 -15.88 0.02 -9.59
N GLY A 242 -17.15 -0.40 -9.44
CA GLY A 242 -17.61 -1.11 -8.25
C GLY A 242 -16.97 -2.50 -8.10
N ARG A 243 -16.63 -3.14 -9.23
CA ARG A 243 -16.00 -4.46 -9.27
C ARG A 243 -14.49 -4.43 -9.56
N ALA A 244 -13.88 -3.24 -9.61
CA ALA A 244 -12.46 -3.11 -9.91
C ALA A 244 -11.55 -3.89 -8.94
N ALA A 245 -11.95 -3.98 -7.66
CA ALA A 245 -11.25 -4.80 -6.66
C ALA A 245 -11.27 -6.29 -7.04
N GLU A 246 -12.43 -6.82 -7.44
CA GLU A 246 -12.59 -8.21 -7.87
C GLU A 246 -11.76 -8.51 -9.12
N TYR A 247 -11.77 -7.63 -10.12
CA TYR A 247 -10.99 -7.83 -11.35
C TYR A 247 -9.48 -7.85 -11.07
N ARG A 248 -9.00 -6.96 -10.19
CA ARG A 248 -7.62 -6.98 -9.70
C ARG A 248 -7.30 -8.30 -9.01
N GLN A 249 -8.16 -8.76 -8.10
CA GLN A 249 -7.97 -10.02 -7.39
C GLN A 249 -7.91 -11.22 -8.33
N GLN A 250 -8.81 -11.28 -9.33
CA GLN A 250 -8.82 -12.33 -10.35
C GLN A 250 -7.51 -12.35 -11.15
N SER A 251 -7.04 -11.19 -11.60
CA SER A 251 -5.77 -11.06 -12.32
C SER A 251 -4.58 -11.54 -11.46
N GLN A 252 -4.53 -11.14 -10.19
CA GLN A 252 -3.47 -11.56 -9.26
C GLN A 252 -3.52 -13.06 -8.98
N ARG A 253 -4.70 -13.66 -8.86
CA ARG A 253 -4.87 -15.12 -8.68
C ARG A 253 -4.44 -15.89 -9.92
N ALA A 254 -4.87 -15.46 -11.11
CA ALA A 254 -4.47 -16.07 -12.38
C ALA A 254 -2.95 -16.08 -12.54
N ALA A 255 -2.29 -14.95 -12.29
CA ALA A 255 -0.84 -14.83 -12.35
C ALA A 255 -0.11 -15.79 -11.39
N ARG A 256 -0.68 -16.06 -10.20
CA ARG A 256 -0.10 -17.04 -9.26
C ARG A 256 -0.24 -18.48 -9.76
N LEU A 257 -1.44 -18.85 -10.22
CA LEU A 257 -1.69 -20.19 -10.76
C LEU A 257 -0.79 -20.47 -11.96
N ASP A 258 -0.50 -19.46 -12.79
CA ASP A 258 0.44 -19.58 -13.90
C ASP A 258 1.88 -19.83 -13.41
N VAL A 259 2.32 -19.09 -12.38
CA VAL A 259 3.65 -19.31 -11.77
C VAL A 259 3.77 -20.69 -11.13
N GLU A 260 2.70 -21.20 -10.51
CA GLU A 260 2.65 -22.54 -9.91
C GLU A 260 2.69 -23.64 -10.98
N ARG A 261 1.93 -23.48 -12.07
CA ARG A 261 1.89 -24.41 -13.21
C ARG A 261 3.21 -24.51 -13.97
N GLN A 262 3.97 -23.42 -14.07
CA GLN A 262 5.26 -23.39 -14.78
C GLN A 262 6.42 -24.04 -14.00
N GLY A 263 6.18 -24.55 -12.78
CA GLY A 263 7.17 -25.30 -12.00
C GLY A 263 8.37 -24.47 -11.50
N PRO A 264 9.34 -25.09 -10.80
CA PRO A 264 10.46 -24.38 -10.15
C PRO A 264 11.38 -23.62 -11.11
N ALA A 265 11.44 -24.03 -12.39
CA ALA A 265 12.30 -23.43 -13.40
C ALA A 265 11.91 -21.97 -13.74
N ALA A 266 10.62 -21.62 -13.70
CA ALA A 266 10.15 -20.26 -13.96
C ALA A 266 10.28 -19.33 -12.74
N ARG A 267 10.36 -19.89 -11.52
CA ARG A 267 10.52 -19.10 -10.28
C ARG A 267 11.81 -18.29 -10.30
N GLY A 268 12.87 -18.82 -10.92
CA GLY A 268 14.15 -18.13 -11.10
C GLY A 268 14.12 -16.96 -12.10
N ALA A 269 13.15 -16.92 -13.03
CA ALA A 269 12.99 -15.83 -13.99
C ALA A 269 12.03 -14.74 -13.49
N ALA A 270 10.97 -15.12 -12.75
CA ALA A 270 10.04 -14.17 -12.12
C ALA A 270 10.67 -13.45 -10.91
N THR A 271 11.48 -14.16 -10.11
CA THR A 271 12.23 -13.53 -9.00
C THR A 271 13.38 -12.66 -9.49
N ARG A 272 14.04 -12.95 -10.62
CA ARG A 272 15.08 -12.06 -11.20
C ARG A 272 14.52 -10.85 -11.97
N ARG A 273 13.22 -10.83 -12.30
CA ARG A 273 12.51 -9.63 -12.79
C ARG A 273 11.87 -8.80 -11.68
N ALA A 274 11.72 -9.36 -10.48
CA ALA A 274 11.23 -8.68 -9.28
C ALA A 274 12.33 -8.36 -8.25
N ALA A 275 13.52 -8.94 -8.39
CA ALA A 275 14.69 -8.71 -7.53
C ALA A 275 15.92 -8.39 -8.39
N ASP A 276 16.19 -7.08 -8.45
CA ASP A 276 17.48 -6.38 -8.60
C ASP A 276 17.94 -5.92 -10.00
N PRO A 277 18.39 -4.64 -10.10
CA PRO A 277 19.82 -4.42 -9.93
C PRO A 277 20.13 -3.23 -9.01
N GLY A 278 20.79 -3.54 -7.90
CA GLY A 278 21.40 -2.65 -6.94
C GLY A 278 22.60 -3.35 -6.32
N GLY A 279 23.28 -4.21 -7.09
CA GLY A 279 24.64 -4.63 -6.81
C GLY A 279 25.52 -3.38 -6.78
N ALA A 280 26.00 -3.05 -5.58
CA ALA A 280 26.95 -1.98 -5.39
C ALA A 280 28.25 -2.28 -6.16
N PRO A 281 28.74 -1.40 -7.04
CA PRO A 281 30.17 -1.36 -7.29
C PRO A 281 30.84 -0.69 -6.08
N GLY A 282 31.84 -1.37 -5.53
CA GLY A 282 32.64 -0.88 -4.42
C GLY A 282 33.12 0.54 -4.65
N VAL A 283 32.87 1.39 -3.66
CA VAL A 283 33.40 2.75 -3.65
C VAL A 283 34.91 2.64 -3.48
N ALA A 284 35.65 2.94 -4.55
CA ALA A 284 37.05 3.27 -4.45
C ALA A 284 37.18 4.56 -3.63
N GLY A 285 37.63 4.43 -2.39
CA GLY A 285 38.00 5.53 -1.51
C GLY A 285 39.51 5.54 -1.35
N ALA A 286 40.17 6.48 -2.03
CA ALA A 286 41.56 6.83 -1.78
C ALA A 286 41.71 7.42 -0.38
N ALA A 287 42.71 6.94 0.36
CA ALA A 287 43.34 7.65 1.46
C ALA A 287 44.85 7.42 1.34
N GLY A 288 45.58 8.51 1.07
CA GLY A 288 47.04 8.50 1.05
C GLY A 288 47.64 8.33 2.45
N GLY A 289 48.90 7.91 2.50
CA GLY A 289 49.67 7.92 3.74
C GLY A 289 50.88 6.98 3.73
N THR A 290 52.02 7.49 3.24
CA THR A 290 53.40 7.20 3.70
C THR A 290 53.83 5.75 3.92
N ARG A 291 54.82 5.31 3.12
CA ARG A 291 56.09 4.74 3.64
C ARG A 291 57.12 4.58 2.52
N ARG A 292 58.25 5.27 2.73
CA ARG A 292 59.58 5.20 2.09
C ARG A 292 59.69 5.68 0.65
#